data_AF-A0A2S6CP94-F1
#
_entry.id   AF-A0A2S6CP94-F1
#
_cell.length_a   1.000
_cell.length_b   1.000
_cell.length_c   1.000
_cell.angle_alpha   90.00
_cell.angle_beta   90.00
_cell.angle_gamma   90.00
#
_symmetry.space_group_name_H-M   'P 1'
#
loop_
_entity.id
_entity.type
_entity.pdbx_description
1 polymer ?
#
loop_
_entity_poly.entity_id
_entity_poly.type
_entity_poly.pdbx_seq_one_letter_code
_entity_poly.pdbx_strand_id
1 'polypeptide(L)'
;MFPEKAVRSEQFNYLLHILQKNDDDFKKTIIELNKYHHYQLKNVDDYIDKVYEVKQFISNRCLYDAQQHFKKELKLIDETYRNKRNEN
;
A
#
# COMPACT_ATOMS: atom_id res chain seq x y z
N MET A 1 -16.01 -19.66 -0.94
CA MET A 1 -15.88 -18.19 -0.92
C MET A 1 -14.72 -17.87 0.01
N PHE A 2 -13.63 -17.30 -0.50
CA PHE A 2 -12.55 -16.84 0.38
C PHE A 2 -13.10 -15.70 1.26
N PRO A 3 -12.78 -15.66 2.56
CA PRO A 3 -13.24 -14.57 3.40
C PRO A 3 -12.65 -13.27 2.85
N GLU A 4 -13.50 -12.29 2.56
CA GLU A 4 -13.11 -11.00 1.95
C GLU A 4 -11.92 -10.35 2.68
N LYS A 5 -11.88 -10.48 4.01
CA LYS A 5 -10.75 -10.02 4.84
C LYS A 5 -9.40 -10.66 4.49
N ALA A 6 -9.38 -11.94 4.12
CA ALA A 6 -8.15 -12.62 3.72
C ALA A 6 -7.64 -12.08 2.38
N VAL A 7 -8.54 -11.91 1.40
CA VAL A 7 -8.21 -11.31 0.11
C VAL A 7 -7.66 -9.89 0.27
N ARG A 8 -8.29 -9.07 1.14
CA ARG A 8 -7.80 -7.72 1.44
C ARG A 8 -6.46 -7.71 2.19
N SER A 9 -6.24 -8.67 3.09
CA SER A 9 -4.96 -8.82 3.80
C SER A 9 -3.82 -9.17 2.84
N GLU A 10 -4.06 -10.08 1.90
CA GLU A 10 -3.11 -10.39 0.83
C GLU A 10 -2.86 -9.17 -0.06
N GLN A 11 -3.92 -8.47 -0.48
CA GLN A 11 -3.81 -7.26 -1.28
C GLN A 11 -2.97 -6.17 -0.57
N PHE A 12 -3.16 -5.98 0.73
CA PHE A 12 -2.42 -5.00 1.51
C PHE A 12 -0.92 -5.34 1.56
N ASN A 13 -0.59 -6.57 1.95
CA ASN A 13 0.80 -7.03 1.98
C ASN A 13 1.45 -6.97 0.61
N TYR A 14 0.67 -7.24 -0.44
CA TYR A 14 1.13 -7.17 -1.82
C TYR A 14 1.54 -5.75 -2.23
N LEU A 15 0.70 -4.74 -1.93
CA LEU A 15 1.02 -3.34 -2.22
C LEU A 15 2.30 -2.88 -1.51
N LEU A 16 2.51 -3.31 -0.27
CA LEU A 16 3.72 -3.00 0.50
C LEU A 16 4.95 -3.74 -0.04
N HIS A 17 4.79 -5.01 -0.43
CA HIS A 17 5.86 -5.81 -0.99
C HIS A 17 6.38 -5.26 -2.32
N ILE A 18 5.50 -4.78 -3.21
CA ILE A 18 5.93 -4.18 -4.47
C ILE A 18 6.65 -2.84 -4.24
N LEU A 19 6.23 -2.07 -3.22
CA LEU A 19 6.96 -0.86 -2.82
C LEU A 19 8.36 -1.19 -2.30
N GLN A 20 8.46 -2.16 -1.40
CA GLN A 20 9.74 -2.66 -0.89
C GLN A 20 10.65 -3.17 -2.00
N LYS A 21 10.10 -3.97 -2.93
CA LYS A 21 10.82 -4.52 -4.09
C LYS A 21 11.40 -3.42 -5.00
N ASN A 22 10.73 -2.27 -5.06
CA ASN A 22 11.16 -1.13 -5.86
C ASN A 22 11.99 -0.11 -5.07
N ASP A 23 12.62 -0.54 -3.98
CA ASP A 23 13.48 0.30 -3.12
C ASP A 23 12.75 1.57 -2.63
N ASP A 24 11.47 1.43 -2.26
CA ASP A 24 10.60 2.51 -1.81
C ASP A 24 10.32 3.61 -2.86
N ASP A 25 10.60 3.36 -4.15
CA ASP A 25 10.30 4.28 -5.24
C ASP A 25 8.83 4.16 -5.65
N PHE A 26 8.00 5.13 -5.25
CA PHE A 26 6.58 5.15 -5.60
C PHE A 26 6.33 5.17 -7.11
N LYS A 27 7.16 5.85 -7.90
CA LYS A 27 6.94 5.95 -9.35
C LYS A 27 7.16 4.59 -10.01
N LYS A 28 8.25 3.90 -9.66
CA LYS A 28 8.51 2.53 -10.14
C LYS A 28 7.43 1.56 -9.68
N THR A 29 7.02 1.66 -8.42
CA THR A 29 5.94 0.86 -7.83
C THR A 29 4.63 1.00 -8.62
N ILE A 30 4.22 2.24 -8.90
CA ILE A 30 3.01 2.52 -9.70
C ILE A 30 3.13 1.97 -11.12
N ILE A 31 4.28 2.15 -11.78
CA ILE A 31 4.53 1.62 -13.12
C ILE A 31 4.38 0.10 -13.12
N GLU A 32 4.98 -0.60 -12.13
CA GLU A 32 4.88 -2.05 -12.01
C GLU A 32 3.42 -2.50 -11.74
N LEU A 33 2.75 -1.89 -10.76
CA LEU A 33 1.37 -2.18 -10.41
C LEU A 33 0.40 -1.96 -11.58
N ASN A 34 0.61 -0.92 -12.38
CA ASN A 34 -0.23 -0.66 -13.54
C ASN A 34 0.05 -1.64 -14.68
N LYS A 35 1.32 -1.92 -14.95
CA LYS A 35 1.74 -2.74 -16.09
C LYS A 35 1.41 -4.22 -15.91
N TYR A 36 1.61 -4.76 -14.70
CA TYR A 36 1.51 -6.20 -14.46
C TYR A 36 0.32 -6.58 -13.57
N HIS A 37 -0.27 -5.61 -12.85
CA HIS A 37 -1.33 -5.87 -11.87
C HIS A 37 -2.60 -5.06 -12.11
N HIS A 38 -2.66 -4.29 -13.21
CA HIS A 38 -3.84 -3.58 -13.71
C HIS A 38 -4.53 -2.63 -12.70
N TYR A 39 -3.77 -2.02 -11.79
CA TYR A 39 -4.32 -1.12 -10.76
C TYR A 39 -4.78 0.27 -11.26
N GLN A 40 -4.31 0.73 -12.43
CA GLN A 40 -4.65 2.02 -13.04
C GLN A 40 -4.40 3.27 -12.15
N LEU A 41 -3.38 3.23 -11.29
CA LEU A 41 -2.97 4.34 -10.41
C LEU A 41 -2.33 5.47 -11.21
N LYS A 42 -2.79 6.71 -11.07
CA LYS A 42 -2.28 7.84 -11.88
C LYS A 42 -1.04 8.48 -11.27
N ASN A 43 -0.95 8.50 -9.95
CA ASN A 43 0.09 9.20 -9.20
C ASN A 43 0.30 8.57 -7.81
N VAL A 44 1.21 9.16 -7.02
CA VAL A 44 1.51 8.72 -5.65
C VAL A 44 0.27 8.80 -4.77
N ASP A 45 -0.55 9.83 -4.92
CA ASP A 45 -1.77 9.98 -4.12
C ASP A 45 -2.74 8.83 -4.32
N ASP A 46 -2.99 8.42 -5.56
CA ASP A 46 -3.83 7.27 -5.89
C ASP A 46 -3.29 5.98 -5.25
N TYR A 47 -1.97 5.80 -5.23
CA TYR A 47 -1.34 4.65 -4.56
C TYR A 47 -1.57 4.69 -3.04
N ILE A 48 -1.33 5.84 -2.41
CA ILE A 48 -1.51 6.00 -0.97
C ILE A 48 -2.98 5.80 -0.58
N ASP A 49 -3.90 6.44 -1.31
CA ASP A 49 -5.34 6.30 -1.09
C ASP A 49 -5.76 4.83 -1.27
N LYS A 50 -5.19 4.09 -2.23
CA LYS A 50 -5.44 2.66 -2.39
C LYS A 50 -4.94 1.82 -1.21
N VAL A 51 -3.75 2.10 -0.68
CA VAL A 51 -3.23 1.40 0.50
C VAL A 51 -4.16 1.62 1.70
N TYR A 52 -4.61 2.86 1.91
CA TYR A 52 -5.53 3.19 3.00
C TYR A 52 -6.93 2.61 2.81
N GLU A 53 -7.45 2.58 1.58
CA GLU A 53 -8.70 1.89 1.23
C GLU A 53 -8.62 0.42 1.66
N VAL A 54 -7.59 -0.30 1.24
CA VAL A 54 -7.44 -1.73 1.56
C VAL A 54 -7.23 -1.95 3.05
N LYS A 55 -6.44 -1.10 3.71
CA LYS A 55 -6.13 -1.17 5.16
C LYS A 55 -7.38 -1.16 6.04
N GLN A 56 -8.47 -0.52 5.63
CA GLN A 56 -9.72 -0.49 6.41
C GLN A 56 -10.39 -1.86 6.55
N PHE A 57 -10.07 -2.81 5.66
CA PHE A 57 -10.75 -4.11 5.57
C PHE A 57 -9.88 -5.28 6.03
N ILE A 58 -8.62 -5.06 6.40
CA ILE A 58 -7.72 -6.13 6.85
C ILE A 58 -7.96 -6.51 8.31
N SER A 59 -7.46 -7.68 8.70
CA SER A 59 -7.47 -8.09 10.11
C SER A 59 -6.42 -7.35 10.94
N ASN A 60 -6.65 -7.18 12.24
CA ASN A 60 -5.66 -6.63 13.17
C ASN A 60 -4.35 -7.45 13.17
N ARG A 61 -4.45 -8.77 12.99
CA ARG A 61 -3.27 -9.64 12.86
C ARG A 61 -2.44 -9.28 11.63
N CYS A 62 -3.08 -9.12 10.47
CA CYS A 62 -2.39 -8.69 9.25
C CYS A 62 -1.74 -7.32 9.43
N LEU A 63 -2.42 -6.37 10.07
CA LEU A 63 -1.84 -5.05 10.34
C LEU A 63 -0.61 -5.16 11.24
N TYR A 64 -0.68 -5.97 12.30
CA TYR A 64 0.44 -6.21 13.19
C TYR A 64 1.64 -6.84 12.44
N ASP A 65 1.40 -7.87 11.64
CA ASP A 65 2.45 -8.55 10.87
C ASP A 65 3.10 -7.57 9.87
N ALA A 66 2.30 -6.77 9.17
CA ALA A 66 2.80 -5.74 8.26
C ALA A 66 3.61 -4.65 8.99
N GLN A 67 3.22 -4.25 10.20
CA GLN A 67 4.00 -3.31 11.02
C GLN A 67 5.38 -3.86 11.42
N GLN A 68 5.54 -5.19 11.50
CA GLN A 68 6.83 -5.81 11.78
C GLN A 68 7.68 -5.96 10.51
N HIS A 69 7.09 -6.36 9.38
CA HIS A 69 7.81 -6.68 8.15
C HIS A 69 8.02 -5.49 7.21
N PHE A 70 7.07 -4.56 7.18
CA PHE A 70 7.04 -3.41 6.27
C PHE A 70 7.06 -2.08 7.03
N LYS A 71 7.74 -2.04 8.18
CA LYS A 71 7.76 -0.86 9.07
C LYS A 71 8.24 0.41 8.34
N LYS A 72 9.23 0.26 7.46
CA LYS A 72 9.83 1.38 6.72
C LYS A 72 8.86 1.93 5.68
N GLU A 73 8.27 1.04 4.90
CA GLU A 73 7.31 1.29 3.83
C GLU A 73 6.06 1.96 4.39
N LEU A 74 5.52 1.42 5.50
CA LEU A 74 4.37 2.01 6.20
C LEU A 74 4.66 3.41 6.71
N LYS A 75 5.86 3.64 7.26
CA LYS A 75 6.28 4.97 7.73
C LYS A 75 6.37 5.95 6.57
N LEU A 76 6.96 5.54 5.44
CA LEU A 76 7.05 6.36 4.24
C LEU A 76 5.67 6.74 3.68
N ILE A 77 4.76 5.77 3.63
CA ILE A 77 3.37 5.98 3.22
C ILE A 77 2.67 6.99 4.15
N ASP A 78 2.83 6.83 5.46
CA ASP A 78 2.25 7.73 6.47
C ASP A 78 2.83 9.15 6.39
N GLU A 79 4.13 9.30 6.17
CA GLU A 79 4.79 10.61 5.98
C GLU A 79 4.30 11.30 4.70
N THR A 80 4.23 10.55 3.60
CA THR A 80 3.74 11.04 2.31
C THR A 80 2.29 11.51 2.42
N TYR A 81 1.44 10.73 3.12
CA TYR A 81 0.04 11.09 3.37
C TYR A 81 -0.10 12.37 4.20
N ARG A 82 0.75 12.56 5.22
CA ARG A 82 0.71 13.75 6.08
C ARG A 82 1.17 15.01 5.36
N ASN A 83 2.21 14.91 4.53
CA ASN A 83 2.70 16.06 3.76
C ASN A 83 1.60 16.60 2.83
N LYS A 84 0.87 15.72 2.13
CA LYS A 84 -0.32 16.08 1.33
C LYS A 84 -1.37 16.87 2.12
N ARG A 85 -1.62 16.50 3.38
CA ARG A 85 -2.62 17.15 4.23
C ARG A 85 -2.17 18.50 4.78
N ASN A 86 -0.87 18.74 4.89
CA ASN A 86 -0.32 20.01 5.38
C ASN A 86 -0.09 21.03 4.24
N GLU A 87 -0.09 20.59 2.99
CA GLU A 87 0.03 21.44 1.79
C GLU A 87 -1.31 21.98 1.28
N ASN A 88 -2.44 21.53 1.84
CA ASN A 88 -3.80 22.03 1.58
C ASN A 88 -4.33 22.82 2.79
#